data_AF-A0A804J0A3-F1
#
_entry.id   AF-A0A804J0A3-F1
#
_cell.length_a   1.000
_cell.length_b   1.000
_cell.length_c   1.000
_cell.angle_alpha   90.00
_cell.angle_beta   90.00
_cell.angle_gamma   90.00
#
_symmetry.space_group_name_H-M   'P 1'
#
loop_
_entity.id
_entity.type
_entity.pdbx_description
1 polymer ?
#
loop_
_entity_poly.entity_id
_entity_poly.type
_entity_poly.pdbx_seq_one_letter_code
_entity_poly.pdbx_strand_id
1 'polypeptide(L)'
;MCLGRRSGPLLLQLLPSSLTVLLRAIVQRILFRKRGGQTPQAYGVLYSDEMGDMHEAYVKDGSAGEIILSAGALGSPQLLMLSGVGPSEHLRSFGIEVVLDQPMIGRGMSDNPMNIITVPSPQPVEISSIQVAGITHSGNYIESFTGFNLAASLVHDTSGGGTETFDQVVFRFLSKLDEDSNYDKTRLTLDDASRNSTWSM
;
A
#
# COMPACT_ATOMS: atom_id res chain seq x y z
N MET A 1 -5.40 -2.16 10.22
CA MET A 1 -6.38 -1.06 10.37
C MET A 1 -5.71 0.15 11.04
N CYS A 2 -5.11 1.06 10.26
CA CYS A 2 -4.60 2.33 10.78
C CYS A 2 -5.76 3.34 10.75
N LEU A 3 -6.33 3.63 11.92
CA LEU A 3 -7.35 4.68 12.08
C LEU A 3 -6.75 6.05 11.70
N GLY A 4 -7.29 6.61 10.63
CA GLY A 4 -6.91 7.92 10.11
C GLY A 4 -7.25 9.04 11.08
N ARG A 5 -6.25 9.58 11.76
CA ARG A 5 -6.11 11.03 11.86
C ARG A 5 -5.17 11.45 10.74
N ARG A 6 -5.66 12.23 9.78
CA ARG A 6 -4.81 12.92 8.80
C ARG A 6 -3.97 13.96 9.55
N SER A 7 -2.87 13.52 10.14
CA SER A 7 -1.84 14.40 10.70
C SER A 7 -0.97 14.91 9.54
N GLY A 8 -1.55 15.71 8.64
CA GLY A 8 -0.78 16.63 7.81
C GLY A 8 -0.24 17.79 8.66
N PRO A 9 0.62 18.65 8.10
CA PRO A 9 2.02 18.88 8.49
C PRO A 9 2.22 19.56 9.85
N LEU A 10 1.67 19.02 10.95
CA LEU A 10 1.95 19.54 12.29
C LEU A 10 3.38 19.21 12.78
N LEU A 11 4.04 18.22 12.17
CA LEU A 11 5.42 17.86 12.51
C LEU A 11 6.43 18.96 12.15
N LEU A 12 6.20 19.76 11.10
CA LEU A 12 7.15 20.80 10.68
C LEU A 12 7.23 21.98 11.67
N GLN A 13 6.23 22.16 12.53
CA GLN A 13 6.18 23.28 13.47
C GLN A 13 6.92 23.01 14.80
N LEU A 14 7.37 21.77 15.02
CA LEU A 14 8.00 21.35 16.28
C LEU A 14 9.37 20.68 16.06
N LEU A 15 9.96 20.83 14.88
CA LEU A 15 11.24 20.18 14.61
C LEU A 15 12.36 20.85 15.40
N PRO A 16 13.19 20.08 16.12
CA PRO A 16 14.38 20.62 16.75
C PRO A 16 15.33 21.20 15.67
N SER A 17 16.12 22.20 16.04
CA SER A 17 17.09 22.86 15.15
C SER A 17 18.16 21.93 14.57
N SER A 18 18.29 20.72 15.11
CA SER A 18 19.19 19.67 14.61
C SER A 18 18.59 18.78 13.52
N LEU A 19 17.29 18.91 13.21
CA LEU A 19 16.64 18.11 12.17
C LEU A 19 16.47 18.91 10.88
N THR A 20 17.05 18.40 9.80
CA THR A 20 16.80 18.89 8.45
C THR A 20 15.92 17.89 7.72
N VAL A 21 14.83 18.36 7.11
CA VAL A 21 13.94 17.55 6.29
C VAL A 21 14.03 18.03 4.85
N LEU A 22 14.48 17.15 3.96
CA LEU A 22 14.53 17.41 2.52
C LEU A 22 13.30 16.78 1.87
N LEU A 23 12.44 17.62 1.30
CA LEU A 23 11.30 17.19 0.50
C LEU A 23 11.70 17.13 -0.97
N ARG A 24 11.01 16.30 -1.75
CA ARG A 24 11.31 16.10 -3.19
C ARG A 24 12.75 15.64 -3.45
N ALA A 25 13.30 14.90 -2.49
CA ALA A 25 14.60 14.24 -2.59
C ALA A 25 14.39 12.74 -2.83
N ILE A 26 14.65 12.26 -4.04
CA ILE A 26 14.49 10.85 -4.40
C ILE A 26 15.83 10.15 -4.18
N VAL A 27 15.91 9.31 -3.14
CA VAL A 27 17.13 8.52 -2.88
C VAL A 27 17.25 7.41 -3.91
N GLN A 28 18.38 7.37 -4.61
CA GLN A 28 18.64 6.41 -5.68
C GLN A 28 19.59 5.29 -5.23
N ARG A 29 20.55 5.60 -4.35
CA ARG A 29 21.55 4.62 -3.90
C ARG A 29 22.08 4.94 -2.50
N ILE A 30 22.35 3.89 -1.72
CA ILE A 30 23.14 3.95 -0.49
C ILE A 30 24.59 3.64 -0.82
N LEU A 31 25.51 4.42 -0.26
CA LEU A 31 26.95 4.28 -0.48
C LEU A 31 27.56 3.43 0.63
N PHE A 32 28.29 2.39 0.24
CA PHE A 32 28.91 1.43 1.15
C PHE A 32 30.43 1.43 1.02
N ARG A 33 31.12 1.33 2.16
CA ARG A 33 32.56 1.14 2.23
C ARG A 33 32.84 -0.32 2.60
N LYS A 34 33.64 -1.01 1.78
CA LYS A 34 34.06 -2.38 2.02
C LYS A 34 35.50 -2.39 2.50
N ARG A 35 35.75 -2.89 3.72
CA ARG A 35 37.08 -3.26 4.20
C ARG A 35 37.18 -4.79 4.14
N GLY A 36 38.25 -5.31 3.55
CA GLY A 36 38.36 -6.73 3.16
C GLY A 36 37.84 -7.70 4.24
N GLY A 37 36.83 -8.50 3.86
CA GLY A 37 36.21 -9.53 4.71
C GLY A 37 35.24 -9.03 5.80
N GLN A 38 35.06 -7.71 5.96
CA GLN A 38 34.17 -7.14 6.97
C GLN A 38 32.78 -6.80 6.40
N THR A 39 31.80 -6.70 7.29
CA THR A 39 30.45 -6.21 6.97
C THR A 39 30.54 -4.84 6.30
N PRO A 40 29.89 -4.62 5.15
CA PRO A 40 29.92 -3.33 4.47
C PRO A 40 29.31 -2.25 5.35
N GLN A 41 30.00 -1.10 5.44
CA GLN A 41 29.54 0.02 6.25
C GLN A 41 28.88 1.06 5.36
N ALA A 42 27.60 1.36 5.61
CA ALA A 42 26.90 2.46 4.96
C ALA A 42 27.47 3.80 5.46
N TYR A 43 27.80 4.72 4.56
CA TYR A 43 28.42 6.00 4.92
C TYR A 43 27.78 7.23 4.25
N GLY A 44 26.96 7.02 3.22
CA GLY A 44 26.21 8.11 2.61
C GLY A 44 25.05 7.61 1.76
N VAL A 45 24.28 8.57 1.23
CA VAL A 45 23.20 8.34 0.27
C VAL A 45 23.34 9.31 -0.89
N LEU A 46 23.01 8.82 -2.07
CA LEU A 46 22.91 9.57 -3.31
C LEU A 46 21.42 9.78 -3.61
N TYR A 47 21.02 11.04 -3.79
CA TYR A 47 19.64 11.41 -4.07
C TYR A 47 19.56 12.47 -5.18
N SER A 48 18.45 12.51 -5.90
CA SER A 48 18.16 13.58 -6.87
C SER A 48 17.12 14.54 -6.31
N ASP A 49 17.26 15.82 -6.64
CA ASP A 49 16.24 16.83 -6.33
C ASP A 49 15.13 16.90 -7.41
N GLU A 50 14.26 17.90 -7.32
CA GLU A 50 13.16 18.12 -8.27
C GLU A 50 13.61 18.54 -9.67
N MET A 51 14.82 19.09 -9.80
CA MET A 51 15.40 19.47 -11.09
C MET A 51 16.14 18.29 -11.73
N GLY A 52 16.34 17.19 -10.99
CA GLY A 52 17.10 16.03 -11.41
C GLY A 52 18.58 16.13 -11.10
N ASP A 53 19.02 17.17 -10.39
CA ASP A 53 20.41 17.33 -9.99
C ASP A 53 20.75 16.32 -8.89
N MET A 54 21.94 15.73 -9.00
CA MET A 54 22.41 14.69 -8.10
C MET A 54 23.15 15.28 -6.90
N HIS A 55 22.76 14.84 -5.71
CA HIS A 55 23.29 15.29 -4.43
C HIS A 55 23.72 14.10 -3.57
N GLU A 56 24.72 14.32 -2.73
CA GLU A 56 25.22 13.32 -1.79
C GLU A 56 25.06 13.83 -0.35
N ALA A 57 24.58 12.96 0.53
CA ALA A 57 24.53 13.21 1.97
C ALA A 57 25.34 12.15 2.71
N TYR A 58 26.18 12.59 3.63
CA TYR A 58 27.14 11.74 4.33
C TYR A 58 26.88 11.69 5.82
N VAL A 59 27.18 10.53 6.41
CA VAL A 59 27.32 10.42 7.85
C VAL A 59 28.58 11.17 8.28
N LYS A 60 28.51 11.89 9.41
CA LYS A 60 29.63 12.69 9.92
C LYS A 60 30.81 11.78 10.33
N ASP A 61 31.99 12.05 9.77
CA ASP A 61 33.23 11.33 10.10
C ASP A 61 33.56 11.39 11.60
N GLY A 62 34.00 10.26 12.16
CA GLY A 62 34.36 10.13 13.58
C GLY A 62 33.17 10.08 14.54
N SER A 63 31.93 10.16 14.04
CA SER A 63 30.72 9.91 14.83
C SER A 63 30.20 8.49 14.57
N ALA A 64 29.54 7.89 15.56
CA ALA A 64 28.82 6.61 15.40
C ALA A 64 27.46 6.83 14.69
N GLY A 65 27.46 7.62 13.61
CA GLY A 65 26.24 7.91 12.87
C GLY A 65 25.80 6.73 12.00
N GLU A 66 24.52 6.69 11.70
CA GLU A 66 23.87 5.57 11.02
C GLU A 66 22.98 6.08 9.88
N ILE A 67 22.72 5.21 8.90
CA ILE A 67 21.74 5.44 7.85
C ILE A 67 20.56 4.52 8.14
N ILE A 68 19.42 5.12 8.44
CA ILE A 68 18.18 4.40 8.73
C ILE A 68 17.30 4.43 7.48
N LEU A 69 16.95 3.25 6.98
CA LEU A 69 16.10 3.11 5.80
C LEU A 69 14.64 2.91 6.20
N SER A 70 13.81 3.90 5.89
CA SER A 70 12.38 3.92 6.21
C SER A 70 11.51 4.15 4.97
N ALA A 71 11.87 3.55 3.83
CA ALA A 71 11.20 3.73 2.53
C ALA A 71 9.97 2.81 2.33
N GLY A 72 9.47 2.19 3.40
CA GLY A 72 8.30 1.30 3.37
C GLY A 72 8.57 -0.10 2.81
N ALA A 73 7.54 -0.95 2.80
CA ALA A 73 7.66 -2.36 2.45
C ALA A 73 8.06 -2.62 1.00
N LEU A 74 7.79 -1.68 0.09
CA LEU A 74 8.19 -1.74 -1.32
C LEU A 74 9.49 -0.98 -1.59
N GLY A 75 9.61 0.25 -1.07
CA GLY A 75 10.75 1.12 -1.37
C GLY A 75 12.04 0.68 -0.70
N SER A 76 11.99 0.16 0.54
CA SER A 76 13.18 -0.30 1.25
C SER A 76 13.90 -1.45 0.55
N PRO A 77 13.24 -2.58 0.19
CA PRO A 77 13.93 -3.65 -0.52
C PRO A 77 14.42 -3.23 -1.91
N GLN A 78 13.67 -2.37 -2.62
CA GLN A 78 14.11 -1.83 -3.91
C GLN A 78 15.42 -1.05 -3.77
N LEU A 79 15.49 -0.10 -2.82
CA LEU A 79 16.67 0.73 -2.63
C LEU A 79 17.88 -0.08 -2.17
N LEU A 80 17.68 -1.09 -1.29
CA LEU A 80 18.76 -2.00 -0.90
C LEU A 80 19.33 -2.75 -2.11
N MET A 81 18.47 -3.29 -2.98
CA MET A 81 18.91 -4.01 -4.19
C MET A 81 19.64 -3.08 -5.16
N LEU A 82 19.13 -1.88 -5.43
CA LEU A 82 19.81 -0.86 -6.24
C LEU A 82 21.16 -0.43 -5.66
N SER A 83 21.33 -0.60 -4.35
CA SER A 83 22.57 -0.32 -3.63
C SER A 83 23.49 -1.55 -3.49
N GLY A 84 23.16 -2.67 -4.15
CA GLY A 84 23.98 -3.88 -4.16
C GLY A 84 23.78 -4.82 -2.97
N VAL A 85 22.72 -4.64 -2.18
CA VAL A 85 22.35 -5.49 -1.04
C VAL A 85 21.09 -6.29 -1.38
N GLY A 86 21.23 -7.57 -1.67
CA GLY A 86 20.12 -8.41 -2.13
C GLY A 86 20.58 -9.74 -2.73
N PRO A 87 19.68 -10.52 -3.35
CA PRO A 87 20.03 -11.83 -3.91
C PRO A 87 21.08 -11.70 -5.02
N SER A 88 22.26 -12.27 -4.82
CA SER A 88 23.43 -12.03 -5.68
C SER A 88 23.22 -12.34 -7.16
N GLU A 89 22.55 -13.44 -7.51
CA GLU A 89 22.22 -13.79 -8.90
C GLU A 89 21.29 -12.76 -9.55
N HIS A 90 20.27 -12.31 -8.81
CA HIS A 90 19.34 -11.28 -9.28
C HIS A 90 20.07 -9.96 -9.53
N LEU A 91 20.89 -9.52 -8.58
CA LEU A 91 21.69 -8.29 -8.72
C LEU A 91 22.62 -8.35 -9.95
N ARG A 92 23.33 -9.47 -10.12
CA ARG A 92 24.23 -9.68 -11.27
C ARG A 92 23.48 -9.67 -12.61
N SER A 93 22.25 -10.18 -12.65
CA SER A 93 21.43 -10.18 -13.87
C SER A 93 21.08 -8.76 -14.37
N PHE A 94 21.06 -7.78 -13.46
CA PHE A 94 20.85 -6.35 -13.77
C PHE A 94 22.16 -5.55 -13.86
N GLY A 95 23.32 -6.22 -13.81
CA GLY A 95 24.63 -5.55 -13.85
C GLY A 95 24.96 -4.75 -12.58
N ILE A 96 24.31 -5.06 -11.45
CA ILE A 96 24.55 -4.38 -10.17
C ILE A 96 25.69 -5.09 -9.42
N GLU A 97 26.66 -4.30 -8.94
CA GLU A 97 27.73 -4.82 -8.09
C GLU A 97 27.18 -5.32 -6.75
N VAL A 98 27.52 -6.56 -6.39
CA VAL A 98 27.08 -7.17 -5.13
C VAL A 98 27.94 -6.66 -3.97
N VAL A 99 27.37 -5.76 -3.18
CA VAL A 99 27.93 -5.29 -1.90
C VAL A 99 27.80 -6.39 -0.84
N LEU A 100 26.60 -6.94 -0.69
CA LEU A 100 26.27 -8.01 0.25
C LEU A 100 25.17 -8.91 -0.31
N ASP A 101 25.43 -10.22 -0.36
CA ASP A 101 24.42 -11.20 -0.74
C ASP A 101 23.41 -11.39 0.40
N GLN A 102 22.16 -11.03 0.14
CA GLN A 102 21.05 -11.15 1.09
C GLN A 102 19.82 -11.71 0.37
N PRO A 103 19.62 -13.04 0.36
CA PRO A 103 18.60 -13.70 -0.45
C PRO A 103 17.16 -13.39 -0.03
N MET A 104 16.95 -12.92 1.20
CA MET A 104 15.63 -12.60 1.74
C MET A 104 15.14 -11.18 1.41
N ILE A 105 16.01 -10.30 0.90
CA ILE A 105 15.61 -8.94 0.52
C ILE A 105 14.60 -9.01 -0.63
N GLY A 106 13.47 -8.32 -0.47
CA GLY A 106 12.36 -8.33 -1.43
C GLY A 106 11.46 -9.56 -1.38
N ARG A 107 11.70 -10.51 -0.45
CA ARG A 107 10.85 -11.68 -0.24
C ARG A 107 9.97 -11.54 1.00
N GLY A 108 8.92 -12.35 1.08
CA GLY A 108 8.03 -12.41 2.25
C GLY A 108 7.04 -11.26 2.35
N MET A 109 6.86 -10.48 1.28
CA MET A 109 5.80 -9.46 1.22
C MET A 109 4.43 -10.15 1.25
N SER A 110 3.55 -9.67 2.11
CA SER A 110 2.16 -10.09 2.20
C SER A 110 1.29 -8.84 2.31
N ASP A 111 0.13 -8.89 1.67
CA ASP A 111 -0.91 -7.88 1.82
C ASP A 111 -2.22 -8.58 2.19
N ASN A 112 -3.09 -7.87 2.90
CA ASN A 112 -4.39 -8.39 3.27
C ASN A 112 -5.34 -8.24 2.08
N PRO A 113 -5.83 -9.33 1.47
CA PRO A 113 -6.78 -9.21 0.38
C PRO A 113 -8.07 -8.57 0.90
N MET A 114 -8.63 -7.64 0.11
CA MET A 114 -9.86 -6.93 0.45
C MET A 114 -10.89 -7.16 -0.65
N ASN A 115 -12.09 -7.58 -0.24
CA ASN A 115 -13.27 -7.62 -1.10
C ASN A 115 -14.30 -6.64 -0.55
N ILE A 116 -14.97 -5.91 -1.43
CA ILE A 116 -15.93 -4.87 -1.05
C ILE A 116 -17.30 -5.23 -1.61
N ILE A 117 -18.31 -5.20 -0.74
CA ILE A 117 -19.72 -5.24 -1.13
C ILE A 117 -20.33 -3.88 -0.81
N THR A 118 -20.94 -3.23 -1.80
CA THR A 118 -21.64 -1.96 -1.61
C THR A 118 -23.14 -2.20 -1.62
N VAL A 119 -23.80 -1.77 -0.54
CA VAL A 119 -25.26 -1.84 -0.40
C VAL A 119 -25.83 -0.43 -0.54
N PRO A 120 -26.56 -0.11 -1.62
CA PRO A 120 -27.19 1.20 -1.77
C PRO A 120 -28.32 1.36 -0.75
N SER A 121 -28.40 2.53 -0.13
CA SER A 121 -29.52 2.90 0.74
C SER A 121 -30.37 3.99 0.07
N PRO A 122 -31.70 3.83 -0.03
CA PRO A 122 -32.58 4.86 -0.58
C PRO A 122 -32.76 6.05 0.37
N GLN A 123 -32.35 5.90 1.64
CA GLN A 123 -32.38 6.97 2.64
C GLN A 123 -30.96 7.26 3.14
N PRO A 124 -30.65 8.53 3.50
CA PRO A 124 -29.37 8.85 4.12
C PRO A 124 -29.14 7.99 5.37
N VAL A 125 -28.00 7.31 5.41
CA VAL A 125 -27.55 6.54 6.57
C VAL A 125 -26.60 7.39 7.42
N GLU A 126 -26.55 7.11 8.72
CA GLU A 126 -25.55 7.70 9.60
C GLU A 126 -24.15 7.43 9.04
N ILE A 127 -23.28 8.44 9.02
CA ILE A 127 -21.92 8.33 8.51
C ILE A 127 -21.06 7.66 9.58
N SER A 128 -20.39 6.57 9.21
CA SER A 128 -19.48 5.87 10.10
C SER A 128 -18.09 5.75 9.48
N SER A 129 -17.08 5.75 10.34
CA SER A 129 -15.73 5.33 9.94
C SER A 129 -15.67 3.82 9.77
N ILE A 130 -14.57 3.30 9.24
CA ILE A 130 -14.35 1.86 9.14
C ILE A 130 -14.42 1.24 10.55
N GLN A 131 -15.33 0.29 10.73
CA GLN A 131 -15.55 -0.47 11.95
C GLN A 131 -15.51 -1.97 11.64
N VAL A 132 -15.08 -2.77 12.60
CA VAL A 132 -15.16 -4.23 12.47
C VAL A 132 -16.59 -4.67 12.79
N ALA A 133 -17.31 -5.14 11.77
CA ALA A 133 -18.66 -5.71 11.89
C ALA A 133 -18.63 -7.18 12.35
N GLY A 134 -17.53 -7.89 12.09
CA GLY A 134 -17.36 -9.27 12.54
C GLY A 134 -15.99 -9.85 12.18
N ILE A 135 -15.67 -11.00 12.76
CA ILE A 135 -14.47 -11.79 12.44
C ILE A 135 -14.97 -13.21 12.12
N THR A 136 -14.59 -13.71 10.94
CA THR A 136 -14.93 -15.08 10.51
C THR A 136 -14.16 -16.13 11.32
N HIS A 137 -14.63 -17.38 11.34
CA HIS A 137 -13.92 -18.48 12.01
C HIS A 137 -12.49 -18.72 11.45
N SER A 138 -12.24 -18.31 10.20
CA SER A 138 -10.91 -18.36 9.56
C SER A 138 -10.05 -17.13 9.84
N GLY A 139 -10.53 -16.17 10.65
CA GLY A 139 -9.77 -14.99 11.07
C GLY A 139 -9.84 -13.78 10.13
N ASN A 140 -10.67 -13.84 9.07
CA ASN A 140 -10.88 -12.68 8.20
C ASN A 140 -11.78 -11.65 8.88
N TYR A 141 -11.40 -10.38 8.79
CA TYR A 141 -12.17 -9.25 9.30
C TYR A 141 -13.25 -8.84 8.28
N ILE A 142 -14.46 -8.64 8.78
CA ILE A 142 -15.54 -7.99 8.04
C ILE A 142 -15.56 -6.55 8.53
N GLU A 143 -15.14 -5.64 7.67
CA GLU A 143 -15.14 -4.20 7.96
C GLU A 143 -16.34 -3.54 7.27
N SER A 144 -16.98 -2.60 7.96
CA SER A 144 -18.12 -1.83 7.45
C SER A 144 -17.85 -0.34 7.62
N PHE A 145 -18.28 0.45 6.65
CA PHE A 145 -18.33 1.91 6.74
C PHE A 145 -19.55 2.40 5.98
N THR A 146 -20.10 3.52 6.42
CA THR A 146 -21.31 4.13 5.85
C THR A 146 -21.05 5.60 5.55
N GLY A 147 -21.86 6.21 4.69
CA GLY A 147 -21.64 7.60 4.28
C GLY A 147 -20.73 7.77 3.06
N PHE A 148 -20.46 6.69 2.32
CA PHE A 148 -19.89 6.77 0.99
C PHE A 148 -20.96 7.22 -0.01
N ASN A 149 -20.93 8.49 -0.42
CA ASN A 149 -21.86 9.00 -1.43
C ASN A 149 -21.34 8.69 -2.84
N LEU A 150 -21.87 7.62 -3.44
CA LEU A 150 -21.49 7.16 -4.78
C LEU A 150 -21.84 8.19 -5.88
N ALA A 151 -22.92 8.97 -5.72
CA ALA A 151 -23.30 9.97 -6.72
C ALA A 151 -22.33 11.16 -6.75
N ALA A 152 -21.83 11.61 -5.61
CA ALA A 152 -20.86 12.72 -5.56
C ALA A 152 -19.52 12.35 -6.23
N SER A 153 -19.15 11.07 -6.22
CA SER A 153 -17.94 10.55 -6.89
C SER A 153 -18.13 10.35 -8.39
N LEU A 154 -19.35 10.02 -8.85
CA LEU A 154 -19.68 9.86 -10.28
C LEU A 154 -19.96 11.18 -11.00
N VAL A 155 -20.55 12.18 -10.32
CA VAL A 155 -20.87 13.50 -10.92
C VAL A 155 -19.61 14.31 -11.27
N HIS A 156 -18.46 13.98 -10.67
CA HIS A 156 -17.19 14.62 -11.02
C HIS A 156 -16.65 14.19 -12.41
N ASP A 157 -17.25 13.17 -13.03
CA ASP A 157 -16.86 12.61 -14.34
C ASP A 157 -17.83 12.96 -15.49
N THR A 158 -18.98 13.57 -15.19
CA THR A 158 -19.99 13.94 -16.20
C THR A 158 -20.16 15.45 -16.32
N SER A 159 -19.20 16.11 -16.97
CA SER A 159 -19.35 17.48 -17.50
C SER A 159 -20.20 17.54 -18.79
N GLY A 160 -21.18 16.63 -18.93
CA GLY A 160 -22.10 16.58 -20.06
C GLY A 160 -23.54 16.61 -19.56
N GLY A 161 -24.23 17.72 -19.79
CA GLY A 161 -25.55 18.02 -19.24
C GLY A 161 -26.62 16.97 -19.54
N GLY A 162 -27.19 16.43 -18.47
CA GLY A 162 -28.44 15.66 -18.47
C GLY A 162 -28.91 15.54 -17.03
N THR A 163 -30.16 15.93 -16.74
CA THR A 163 -30.77 15.79 -15.42
C THR A 163 -31.18 14.33 -15.21
N GLU A 164 -30.23 13.45 -14.98
CA GLU A 164 -30.51 12.09 -14.49
C GLU A 164 -30.83 12.16 -12.99
N THR A 165 -31.93 11.54 -12.57
CA THR A 165 -32.24 11.39 -11.14
C THR A 165 -31.23 10.45 -10.49
N PHE A 166 -30.92 10.64 -9.21
CA PHE A 166 -29.98 9.80 -8.44
C PHE A 166 -30.24 8.30 -8.61
N ASP A 167 -31.51 7.90 -8.60
CA ASP A 167 -31.92 6.51 -8.81
C ASP A 167 -31.52 5.98 -10.19
N GLN A 168 -31.58 6.80 -11.24
CA GLN A 168 -31.21 6.38 -12.59
C GLN A 168 -29.69 6.15 -12.73
N VAL A 169 -28.88 6.99 -12.09
CA VAL A 169 -27.42 6.83 -12.10
C VAL A 169 -27.01 5.54 -11.39
N VAL A 170 -27.57 5.29 -10.20
CA VAL A 170 -27.28 4.08 -9.42
C VAL A 170 -27.78 2.82 -10.15
N PHE A 171 -29.00 2.83 -10.67
CA PHE A 171 -29.56 1.68 -11.37
C PHE A 171 -28.81 1.35 -12.68
N ARG A 172 -28.36 2.38 -13.41
CA ARG A 172 -27.54 2.21 -14.61
C ARG A 172 -26.16 1.64 -14.29
N PHE A 173 -25.55 2.05 -13.19
CA PHE A 173 -24.27 1.48 -12.76
C PHE A 173 -24.41 0.02 -12.30
N LEU A 174 -25.43 -0.28 -11.49
CA LEU A 174 -25.70 -1.65 -11.03
C LEU A 174 -26.04 -2.60 -12.17
N SER A 175 -26.83 -2.15 -13.15
CA SER A 175 -27.11 -2.94 -14.36
C SER A 175 -25.86 -3.19 -15.19
N LYS A 176 -24.94 -2.21 -15.29
CA LYS A 176 -23.69 -2.36 -16.03
C LYS A 176 -22.70 -3.31 -15.34
N LEU A 177 -22.66 -3.29 -14.01
CA LEU A 177 -21.90 -4.29 -13.22
C LEU A 177 -22.47 -5.71 -13.37
N ASP A 178 -23.79 -5.86 -13.52
CA ASP A 178 -24.44 -7.15 -13.77
C ASP A 178 -24.26 -7.63 -15.23
N GLU A 179 -24.01 -6.71 -16.17
CA GLU A 179 -23.75 -6.98 -17.59
C GLU A 179 -22.29 -7.39 -17.85
N ASP A 180 -21.33 -6.79 -17.13
CA ASP A 180 -19.90 -7.13 -17.20
C ASP A 180 -19.53 -8.38 -16.36
N SER A 181 -20.41 -8.81 -15.46
CA SER A 181 -20.25 -10.04 -14.68
C SER A 181 -20.68 -11.26 -15.49
N ASN A 182 -19.77 -11.79 -16.31
CA ASN A 182 -19.92 -13.07 -17.01
C ASN A 182 -19.76 -14.26 -16.03
N TYR A 183 -20.52 -14.24 -14.93
CA TYR A 183 -20.59 -15.30 -13.93
C TYR A 183 -21.86 -16.12 -14.12
N ASP A 184 -21.69 -17.44 -14.23
CA ASP A 184 -22.76 -18.43 -14.43
C ASP A 184 -23.85 -18.31 -13.37
N LYS A 185 -25.03 -17.79 -13.78
CA LYS A 185 -26.22 -17.56 -12.94
C LYS A 185 -26.99 -18.85 -12.66
N THR A 186 -26.31 -19.92 -12.24
CA THR A 186 -26.98 -21.17 -11.86
C THR A 186 -26.97 -21.40 -10.35
N ARG A 187 -28.12 -21.08 -9.72
CA ARG A 187 -28.64 -21.59 -8.43
C ARG A 187 -27.69 -21.57 -7.21
N LEU A 188 -27.86 -20.55 -6.36
CA LEU A 188 -27.74 -20.71 -4.91
C LEU A 188 -29.13 -20.56 -4.29
N THR A 189 -29.89 -21.64 -4.25
CA THR A 189 -31.05 -21.75 -3.35
C THR A 189 -30.55 -22.19 -1.98
N LEU A 190 -30.97 -21.47 -0.95
CA LEU A 190 -30.82 -21.82 0.47
C LEU A 190 -31.57 -23.13 0.77
N ASP A 191 -31.03 -24.28 0.37
CA ASP A 191 -31.55 -25.61 0.75
C ASP A 191 -30.46 -26.71 0.89
N ASP A 192 -29.21 -26.45 0.48
CA ASP A 192 -28.15 -27.48 0.51
C ASP A 192 -27.42 -27.64 1.87
N ALA A 193 -27.86 -26.94 2.93
CA ALA A 193 -27.25 -27.07 4.25
C ALA A 193 -27.81 -28.24 5.12
N SER A 194 -28.73 -29.08 4.60
CA SER A 194 -29.42 -30.08 5.43
C SER A 194 -29.23 -31.56 5.04
N ARG A 195 -28.36 -31.90 4.08
CA ARG A 195 -28.17 -33.30 3.64
C ARG A 195 -26.71 -33.72 3.56
N ASN A 196 -26.11 -34.00 4.71
CA ASN A 196 -25.23 -35.17 4.91
C ASN A 196 -24.81 -35.29 6.38
N SER A 197 -25.70 -35.87 7.20
CA SER A 197 -25.38 -36.43 8.50
C SER A 197 -25.27 -37.95 8.38
N THR A 198 -24.09 -38.46 8.06
CA THR A 198 -23.70 -39.86 8.32
C THR A 198 -22.19 -39.98 8.36
N TRP A 199 -21.62 -40.11 9.56
CA TRP A 199 -20.47 -40.98 9.79
C TRP A 199 -20.68 -41.74 11.09
N SER A 200 -20.54 -43.05 10.98
CA SER A 200 -20.74 -44.07 11.99
C SER A 200 -19.45 -44.36 12.75
N MET A 201 -19.59 -44.63 14.06
CA MET A 201 -18.67 -45.21 15.05
C MET A 201 -17.34 -44.51 15.33
#